data_AF-A0A256BIG3-F1
#
_entry.id   AF-A0A256BIG3-F1
#
_cell.length_a   1.000
_cell.length_b   1.000
_cell.length_c   1.000
_cell.angle_alpha   90.00
_cell.angle_beta   90.00
_cell.angle_gamma   90.00
#
_symmetry.space_group_name_H-M   'P 1'
#
loop_
_entity.id
_entity.type
_entity.pdbx_description
1 polymer ?
#
loop_
_entity_poly.entity_id
_entity_poly.type
_entity_poly.pdbx_seq_one_letter_code
_entity_poly.pdbx_strand_id
1 'polypeptide(L)'
;MSDVNVSAIESEPEEEIVIDRLELDKVITRLTNTLEDGIKNGIKRGLLHLPASDRHLLLVASDMVQKSKKFPNYKLTFYHKGMGEDTNTCAVTFTEL
;
A
#
# COMPACT_ATOMS: atom_id res chain seq x y z
N MET A 1 32.25 -13.06 -34.94
CA MET A 1 32.72 -13.48 -33.61
C MET A 1 32.03 -12.61 -32.59
N SER A 2 31.39 -13.29 -31.66
CA SER A 2 30.41 -12.80 -30.71
C SER A 2 31.07 -12.11 -29.51
N ASP A 3 30.22 -11.39 -28.77
CA ASP A 3 30.34 -11.04 -27.35
C ASP A 3 31.27 -9.85 -27.03
N VAL A 4 30.93 -8.89 -26.16
CA VAL A 4 30.04 -8.93 -24.99
C VAL A 4 29.35 -7.57 -24.85
N ASN A 5 28.02 -7.52 -24.95
CA ASN A 5 27.25 -6.37 -24.49
C ASN A 5 27.06 -6.54 -22.97
N VAL A 6 27.93 -5.92 -22.18
CA VAL A 6 27.77 -5.85 -20.72
C VAL A 6 26.65 -4.84 -20.44
N SER A 7 25.41 -5.34 -20.46
CA SER A 7 24.27 -4.64 -19.89
C SER A 7 24.54 -4.49 -18.40
N ALA A 8 24.96 -3.29 -17.98
CA ALA A 8 25.02 -2.92 -16.58
C ALA A 8 23.65 -3.16 -15.96
N ILE A 9 23.57 -4.12 -15.05
CA ILE A 9 22.42 -4.30 -14.18
C ILE A 9 22.55 -3.17 -13.17
N GLU A 10 21.92 -2.03 -13.45
CA GLU A 10 21.65 -1.01 -12.44
C GLU A 10 20.76 -1.67 -11.39
N SER A 11 21.38 -2.20 -10.34
CA SER A 11 20.66 -2.63 -9.14
C SER A 11 20.00 -1.38 -8.57
N GLU A 12 18.67 -1.32 -8.63
CA GLU A 12 17.91 -0.27 -7.96
C GLU A 12 18.39 -0.15 -6.50
N PRO A 13 18.60 1.07 -5.98
CA PRO A 13 19.03 1.24 -4.60
C PRO A 13 17.99 0.61 -3.67
N GLU A 14 18.42 -0.33 -2.83
CA GLU A 14 17.58 -0.89 -1.77
C GLU A 14 17.22 0.24 -0.80
N GLU A 15 15.99 0.76 -0.88
CA GLU A 15 15.47 1.77 0.03
C GLU A 15 15.21 1.12 1.41
N GLU A 16 16.01 1.49 2.42
CA GLU A 16 15.77 1.05 3.80
C GLU A 16 14.47 1.67 4.32
N ILE A 17 13.47 0.83 4.58
CA ILE A 17 12.17 1.27 5.07
C ILE A 17 12.25 1.46 6.59
N VAL A 18 12.44 2.71 7.03
CA VAL A 18 12.32 3.08 8.44
C VAL A 18 10.85 3.32 8.78
N ILE A 19 10.30 2.52 9.71
CA ILE A 19 8.90 2.58 10.12
C ILE A 19 8.79 3.11 11.55
N ASP A 20 8.10 4.24 11.72
CA ASP A 20 7.61 4.64 13.03
C ASP A 20 6.41 3.74 13.42
N ARG A 21 6.56 2.99 14.51
CA ARG A 21 5.55 2.04 14.98
C ARG A 21 4.25 2.73 15.40
N LEU A 22 4.31 3.92 15.99
CA LEU A 22 3.12 4.65 16.42
C LEU A 22 2.34 5.16 15.21
N GLU A 23 3.03 5.65 14.18
CA GLU A 23 2.38 6.06 12.94
C GLU A 23 1.82 4.84 12.18
N LEU A 24 2.52 3.70 12.18
CA LEU A 24 2.01 2.46 11.60
C LEU A 24 0.70 2.03 12.27
N ASP A 25 0.64 2.03 13.61
CA ASP A 25 -0.56 1.63 14.35
C ASP A 25 -1.75 2.55 14.05
N LYS A 26 -1.51 3.86 13.86
CA LYS A 26 -2.54 4.81 13.41
C LYS A 26 -3.04 4.49 12.01
N VAL A 27 -2.14 4.17 11.07
CA VAL A 27 -2.51 3.82 9.68
C VAL A 27 -3.29 2.51 9.64
N ILE A 28 -2.88 1.49 10.40
CA ILE A 28 -3.62 0.22 10.54
C ILE A 28 -5.02 0.46 11.08
N THR A 29 -5.15 1.28 12.13
CA THR A 29 -6.44 1.63 12.73
C THR A 29 -7.33 2.33 11.71
N ARG A 30 -6.80 3.31 10.99
CA ARG A 30 -7.54 4.04 9.96
C ARG A 30 -8.02 3.13 8.83
N LEU A 31 -7.14 2.26 8.31
CA LEU A 31 -7.48 1.30 7.25
C LEU A 31 -8.56 0.31 7.72
N THR A 32 -8.42 -0.21 8.93
CA THR A 32 -9.39 -1.12 9.54
C THR A 32 -10.77 -0.46 9.68
N ASN A 33 -10.83 0.77 10.18
CA ASN A 33 -12.08 1.50 10.35
C ASN A 33 -12.75 1.81 9.01
N THR A 34 -11.97 2.18 7.98
CA THR A 34 -12.50 2.41 6.62
C THR A 34 -13.11 1.13 6.03
N LEU A 35 -12.49 -0.02 6.26
CA LEU A 35 -13.03 -1.31 5.83
C LEU A 35 -14.31 -1.66 6.56
N GLU A 36 -14.34 -1.52 7.89
CA GLU A 36 -15.53 -1.79 8.70
C GLU A 36 -16.71 -0.92 8.30
N ASP A 37 -16.47 0.39 8.10
CA ASP A 37 -17.50 1.31 7.63
C ASP A 37 -17.96 0.97 6.21
N GLY A 38 -17.03 0.66 5.31
CA GLY A 38 -17.36 0.20 3.96
C GLY A 38 -18.27 -1.02 3.96
N ILE A 39 -17.92 -2.04 4.75
CA ILE A 39 -18.71 -3.27 4.91
C ILE A 39 -20.10 -2.96 5.47
N LYS A 40 -20.17 -2.15 6.53
CA LYS A 40 -21.43 -1.75 7.17
C LYS A 40 -22.38 -1.04 6.19
N ASN A 41 -21.83 -0.30 5.23
CA ASN A 41 -22.58 0.43 4.22
C ASN A 41 -22.73 -0.34 2.89
N GLY A 42 -22.32 -1.62 2.82
CA GLY A 42 -22.45 -2.44 1.61
C GLY A 42 -21.50 -2.04 0.46
N ILE A 43 -20.40 -1.35 0.77
CA ILE A 43 -19.38 -0.97 -0.20
C ILE A 43 -18.55 -2.19 -0.61
N LYS A 44 -18.77 -2.66 -1.84
CA LYS A 44 -18.01 -3.78 -2.43
C LYS A 44 -16.63 -3.39 -2.93
N ARG A 45 -16.42 -2.12 -3.27
CA ARG A 45 -15.13 -1.59 -3.72
C ARG A 45 -14.95 -0.18 -3.19
N GLY A 46 -13.86 0.05 -2.47
CA GLY A 46 -13.54 1.36 -1.94
C GLY A 46 -12.05 1.66 -1.98
N LEU A 47 -11.74 2.87 -1.54
CA LEU A 47 -10.42 3.46 -1.64
C LEU A 47 -10.07 4.22 -0.37
N LEU A 48 -8.90 3.92 0.20
CA LEU A 48 -8.28 4.75 1.24
C LEU A 48 -7.03 5.42 0.67
N HIS A 49 -7.03 6.74 0.66
CA HIS A 49 -5.89 7.55 0.24
C HIS A 49 -5.17 8.17 1.44
N LEU A 50 -3.84 8.12 1.45
CA LEU A 50 -2.97 8.80 2.41
C LEU A 50 -1.95 9.71 1.70
N PRO A 51 -1.35 10.67 2.43
CA PRO A 51 -0.24 11.47 1.91
C PRO A 51 0.91 10.60 1.38
N ALA A 52 1.68 11.15 0.43
CA ALA A 52 2.83 10.45 -0.15
C ALA A 52 3.92 10.10 0.87
N SER A 53 4.06 10.91 1.93
CA SER A 53 4.97 10.64 3.06
C SER A 53 4.70 9.30 3.74
N ASP A 54 3.45 8.83 3.69
CA ASP A 54 2.98 7.66 4.44
C ASP A 54 2.96 6.41 3.55
N ARG A 55 3.55 6.48 2.35
CA ARG A 55 3.57 5.39 1.36
C ARG A 55 3.96 4.05 1.98
N HIS A 56 5.09 4.03 2.67
CA HIS A 56 5.66 2.83 3.27
C HIS A 56 4.80 2.32 4.44
N LEU A 57 4.27 3.23 5.26
CA LEU A 57 3.34 2.89 6.34
C LEU A 57 2.08 2.24 5.78
N LEU A 58 1.52 2.80 4.71
CA LEU A 58 0.30 2.29 4.09
C LEU A 58 0.51 0.95 3.40
N LEU A 59 1.65 0.76 2.74
CA LEU A 59 2.06 -0.53 2.18
C LEU A 59 2.06 -1.60 3.27
N VAL A 60 2.79 -1.36 4.36
CA VAL A 60 2.97 -2.33 5.45
C VAL A 60 1.65 -2.57 6.18
N ALA A 61 0.88 -1.52 6.47
CA ALA A 61 -0.42 -1.64 7.09
C ALA A 61 -1.39 -2.48 6.23
N SER A 62 -1.38 -2.30 4.91
CA SER A 62 -2.23 -3.07 4.00
C SER A 62 -1.91 -4.57 4.04
N ASP A 63 -0.63 -4.93 4.04
CA ASP A 63 -0.17 -6.31 4.12
C ASP A 63 -0.53 -6.92 5.49
N MET A 64 -0.29 -6.20 6.58
CA MET A 64 -0.63 -6.64 7.94
C MET A 64 -2.14 -6.88 8.10
N VAL A 65 -2.97 -5.94 7.64
CA VAL A 65 -4.43 -6.10 7.69
C VAL A 65 -4.89 -7.27 6.82
N GLN A 66 -4.34 -7.45 5.61
CA GLN A 66 -4.66 -8.59 4.75
C GLN A 66 -4.28 -9.94 5.39
N LYS A 67 -3.10 -10.01 6.03
CA LYS A 67 -2.60 -11.21 6.72
C LYS A 67 -3.34 -11.50 8.03
N SER A 68 -3.89 -10.48 8.69
CA SER A 68 -4.69 -10.64 9.92
C SER A 68 -5.94 -11.49 9.72
N LYS A 69 -6.42 -11.63 8.47
CA LYS A 69 -7.67 -12.32 8.11
C LYS A 69 -8.93 -11.74 8.79
N LYS A 70 -8.87 -10.52 9.33
CA LYS A 70 -10.04 -9.83 9.88
C LYS A 70 -11.12 -9.58 8.83
N PHE A 71 -10.73 -9.37 7.57
CA PHE A 71 -11.63 -9.13 6.43
C PHE A 71 -11.40 -10.20 5.35
N PRO A 72 -11.79 -11.48 5.59
CA PRO A 72 -11.40 -12.59 4.73
C PRO A 72 -12.04 -12.53 3.33
N ASN A 73 -13.17 -11.83 3.19
CA ASN A 73 -13.90 -11.66 1.93
C ASN A 73 -13.45 -10.42 1.15
N TYR A 74 -12.41 -9.73 1.59
CA TYR A 74 -11.90 -8.53 0.93
C TYR A 74 -10.42 -8.71 0.57
N LYS A 75 -10.09 -8.28 -0.65
CA LYS A 75 -8.73 -8.14 -1.13
C LYS A 75 -8.29 -6.69 -1.01
N LEU A 76 -7.18 -6.48 -0.30
CA LEU A 76 -6.48 -5.21 -0.24
C LEU A 76 -5.42 -5.16 -1.34
N THR A 77 -5.40 -4.08 -2.11
CA THR A 77 -4.37 -3.83 -3.12
C THR A 77 -3.82 -2.43 -2.92
N PHE A 78 -2.58 -2.37 -2.45
CA PHE A 78 -1.80 -1.13 -2.39
C PHE A 78 -1.41 -0.69 -3.79
N TYR A 79 -1.50 0.61 -4.04
CA TYR A 79 -0.96 1.22 -5.24
C TYR A 79 -0.31 2.56 -4.91
N HIS A 80 0.84 2.78 -5.55
CA HIS A 80 1.54 4.05 -5.54
C HIS A 80 1.66 4.49 -7.00
N LYS A 81 1.00 5.59 -7.36
CA LYS A 81 1.11 6.16 -8.70
C LYS A 81 1.84 7.50 -8.61
N GLY A 82 3.04 7.54 -9.17
CA GLY A 82 3.76 8.79 -9.39
C GLY A 82 3.12 9.56 -10.53
N MET A 83 2.49 10.70 -10.23
CA MET A 83 2.07 11.67 -11.24
C MET A 83 2.68 13.03 -10.87
N GLY A 84 3.96 13.23 -11.18
CA GLY A 84 4.65 14.51 -10.97
C GLY A 84 4.93 14.89 -9.51
N GLU A 85 5.76 15.92 -9.33
CA GLU A 85 6.39 16.32 -8.06
C GLU A 85 5.41 16.55 -6.89
N ASP A 86 4.12 16.81 -7.17
CA ASP A 86 3.11 17.15 -6.16
C ASP A 86 1.87 16.23 -6.12
N THR A 87 1.76 15.17 -6.95
CA THR A 87 0.54 14.32 -6.97
C THR A 87 0.80 12.82 -6.79
N ASN A 88 1.85 12.50 -6.04
CA ASN A 88 2.14 11.14 -5.58
C ASN A 88 0.95 10.57 -4.79
N THR A 89 0.11 9.79 -5.48
CA THR A 89 -1.10 9.20 -4.93
C THR A 89 -0.73 7.87 -4.28
N CYS A 90 -0.85 7.79 -2.95
CA CYS A 90 -0.63 6.55 -2.19
C CYS A 90 -1.96 6.07 -1.64
N ALA A 91 -2.36 4.87 -2.03
CA ALA A 91 -3.65 4.38 -1.58
C ALA A 91 -3.75 2.85 -1.56
N VAL A 92 -4.77 2.41 -0.82
CA VAL A 92 -5.17 1.00 -0.75
C VAL A 92 -6.59 0.92 -1.28
N THR A 93 -6.78 0.13 -2.31
CA THR A 93 -8.11 -0.33 -2.70
C THR A 93 -8.50 -1.53 -1.87
N PHE A 94 -9.77 -1.63 -1.53
CA PHE A 94 -10.37 -2.85 -0.99
C PHE A 94 -11.51 -3.29 -1.88
N THR A 95 -11.52 -4.56 -2.24
CA THR A 95 -12.52 -5.15 -3.16
C THR A 95 -13.03 -6.47 -2.59
N GLU A 96 -14.36 -6.63 -2.53
CA GLU A 96 -15.02 -7.88 -2.17
C GLU A 96 -14.64 -8.99 -3.18
N LEU A 97 -14.34 -10.18 -2.66
CA LEU A 97 -13.94 -11.37 -3.42
C LEU A 97 -15.14 -12.10 -4.05
#